data_AF-A0A8R2M8W6-F1
#
_entry.id   AF-A0A8R2M8W6-F1
#
_cell.length_a   1.000
_cell.length_b   1.000
_cell.length_c   1.000
_cell.angle_alpha   90.00
_cell.angle_beta   90.00
_cell.angle_gamma   90.00
#
_symmetry.space_group_name_H-M   'P 1'
#
loop_
_entity.id
_entity.type
_entity.pdbx_description
1 polymer ?
#
loop_
_entity_poly.entity_id
_entity_poly.type
_entity_poly.pdbx_seq_one_letter_code
_entity_poly.pdbx_strand_id
1 'polypeptide(L)'
;MTTKELYTKGARIWVEHPEKVWESATVTSDYRSGVLIVKLDQTDEIRQITIKDEKHMPPLRNPSLLIGQNDLTSLSYLHEPAVLHNLKVRFCDRNAIYTYCGIVLVAINPYYDLPIYGDETIMAYRGQSMAIWTLTYSPSPKRPTPNWSEKGVIRVS
;
A
#
# COMPACT_ATOMS: atom_id res chain seq x y z
N MET A 1 23.82 -0.04 13.53
CA MET A 1 23.86 -0.15 12.06
C MET A 1 23.60 1.22 11.50
N THR A 2 24.52 1.73 10.68
CA THR A 2 24.31 3.01 10.00
C THR A 2 23.44 2.77 8.77
N THR A 3 22.52 3.69 8.43
CA THR A 3 21.58 3.53 7.31
C THR A 3 22.28 3.24 5.98
N LYS A 4 23.57 3.65 5.84
CA LYS A 4 24.43 3.42 4.67
C LYS A 4 24.73 1.95 4.40
N GLU A 5 24.84 1.14 5.43
CA GLU A 5 25.17 -0.30 5.31
C GLU A 5 24.06 -1.08 4.59
N LEU A 6 22.86 -0.50 4.48
CA LEU A 6 21.71 -1.10 3.79
C LEU A 6 21.70 -0.84 2.28
N TYR A 7 22.54 0.07 1.76
CA TYR A 7 22.64 0.40 0.33
C TYR A 7 23.71 -0.44 -0.36
N THR A 8 23.53 -1.76 -0.33
CA THR A 8 24.38 -2.73 -1.02
C THR A 8 23.78 -3.14 -2.35
N LYS A 9 24.59 -3.78 -3.20
CA LYS A 9 24.14 -4.36 -4.46
C LYS A 9 22.92 -5.26 -4.24
N GLY A 10 21.84 -5.00 -4.99
CA GLY A 10 20.57 -5.70 -4.90
C GLY A 10 19.55 -5.07 -3.94
N ALA A 11 19.95 -4.07 -3.14
CA ALA A 11 19.00 -3.30 -2.35
C ALA A 11 18.00 -2.57 -3.27
N ARG A 12 16.74 -2.53 -2.86
CA ARG A 12 15.68 -1.81 -3.58
C ARG A 12 15.40 -0.49 -2.88
N ILE A 13 15.24 0.56 -3.68
CA ILE A 13 15.02 1.92 -3.20
C ILE A 13 13.93 2.61 -4.03
N TRP A 14 13.48 3.76 -3.53
CA TRP A 14 12.60 4.68 -4.23
C TRP A 14 13.39 5.87 -4.75
N VAL A 15 13.11 6.27 -5.98
CA VAL A 15 13.70 7.42 -6.65
C VAL A 15 12.56 8.35 -7.08
N GLU A 16 12.76 9.66 -6.94
CA GLU A 16 11.78 10.65 -7.37
C GLU A 16 11.56 10.60 -8.89
N HIS A 17 10.28 10.69 -9.29
CA HIS A 17 9.84 10.67 -10.67
C HIS A 17 8.83 11.80 -10.92
N PRO A 18 8.96 12.59 -11.99
CA PRO A 18 8.12 13.78 -12.23
C PRO A 18 6.62 13.47 -12.31
N GLU A 19 6.22 12.39 -12.98
CA GLU A 19 4.80 12.03 -13.13
C GLU A 19 4.25 11.10 -12.02
N LYS A 20 5.02 10.07 -11.65
CA LYS A 20 4.59 9.03 -10.70
C LYS A 20 4.86 9.39 -9.24
N VAL A 21 5.48 10.54 -8.99
CA VAL A 21 6.09 10.97 -7.72
C VAL A 21 7.28 10.09 -7.32
N TRP A 22 7.10 8.77 -7.30
CA TRP A 22 8.10 7.79 -6.92
C TRP A 22 8.17 6.61 -7.91
N GLU A 23 9.39 6.16 -8.20
CA GLU A 23 9.70 4.98 -9.00
C GLU A 23 10.65 4.04 -8.25
N SER A 24 10.48 2.73 -8.44
CA SER A 24 11.33 1.71 -7.82
C SER A 24 12.62 1.53 -8.63
N ALA A 25 13.73 1.40 -7.92
CA ALA A 25 15.04 1.13 -8.50
C ALA A 25 15.81 0.10 -7.67
N THR A 26 16.72 -0.59 -8.33
CA THR A 26 17.61 -1.58 -7.71
C THR A 26 19.05 -1.08 -7.75
N VAL A 27 19.72 -1.09 -6.59
CA VAL A 27 21.13 -0.70 -6.46
C VAL A 27 22.01 -1.73 -7.19
N THR A 28 22.84 -1.26 -8.13
CA THR A 28 23.68 -2.14 -8.95
C THR A 28 25.07 -2.35 -8.38
N SER A 29 25.54 -1.39 -7.57
CA SER A 29 26.85 -1.40 -6.90
C SER A 29 26.72 -0.81 -5.50
N ASP A 30 27.49 -1.34 -4.55
CA ASP A 30 27.50 -0.85 -3.17
C ASP A 30 27.78 0.65 -3.12
N TYR A 31 27.11 1.35 -2.22
CA TYR A 31 27.32 2.78 -2.00
C TYR A 31 28.78 3.08 -1.66
N ARG A 32 29.45 3.90 -2.48
CA ARG A 32 30.83 4.34 -2.26
C ARG A 32 30.96 5.84 -2.52
N SER A 33 31.62 6.53 -1.59
CA SER A 33 32.12 7.90 -1.78
C SER A 33 31.07 8.91 -2.29
N GLY A 34 29.82 8.84 -1.80
CA GLY A 34 28.78 9.82 -2.17
C GLY A 34 28.07 9.54 -3.48
N VAL A 35 28.29 8.39 -4.12
CA VAL A 35 27.63 8.02 -5.38
C VAL A 35 26.89 6.69 -5.22
N LEU A 36 25.65 6.67 -5.69
CA LEU A 36 24.81 5.48 -5.77
C LEU A 36 24.43 5.24 -7.24
N ILE A 37 24.74 4.03 -7.73
CA ILE A 37 24.37 3.62 -9.10
C ILE A 37 23.17 2.69 -8.98
N VAL A 38 22.09 3.04 -9.67
CA VAL A 38 20.81 2.35 -9.56
C VAL A 38 20.28 2.03 -10.94
N LYS A 39 19.53 0.94 -11.05
CA LYS A 39 18.81 0.54 -12.26
C LYS A 39 17.33 0.74 -12.01
N LEU A 40 16.67 1.55 -12.82
CA LEU A 40 15.22 1.76 -12.72
C LEU A 40 14.48 0.49 -13.12
N ASP A 41 13.49 0.08 -12.32
CA ASP A 41 12.81 -1.20 -12.52
C ASP A 41 11.91 -1.23 -13.78
N GLN A 42 11.48 -0.07 -14.31
CA GLN A 42 10.54 0.00 -15.44
C GLN A 42 11.24 0.19 -16.79
N THR A 43 12.25 1.05 -16.85
CA THR A 43 12.97 1.39 -18.08
C THR A 43 14.26 0.60 -18.26
N ASP A 44 14.68 -0.15 -17.24
CA ASP A 44 16.00 -0.79 -17.14
C ASP A 44 17.19 0.19 -17.27
N GLU A 45 16.93 1.50 -17.20
CA GLU A 45 17.93 2.54 -17.32
C GLU A 45 18.81 2.60 -16.08
N ILE A 46 20.11 2.80 -16.29
CA ILE A 46 21.07 3.01 -15.20
C ILE A 46 21.16 4.50 -14.90
N ARG A 47 20.81 4.89 -13.69
CA ARG A 47 20.89 6.25 -13.19
C ARG A 47 21.96 6.36 -12.11
N GLN A 48 22.72 7.44 -12.14
CA GLN A 48 23.68 7.79 -11.11
C GLN A 48 23.10 8.88 -10.21
N ILE A 49 23.08 8.64 -8.90
CA ILE A 49 22.59 9.57 -7.89
C ILE A 49 23.77 10.02 -7.03
N THR A 50 24.05 11.31 -7.04
CA THR A 50 25.07 11.92 -6.18
C THR A 50 24.44 12.35 -4.86
N ILE A 51 24.91 11.75 -3.76
CA ILE A 51 24.44 11.98 -2.40
C ILE A 51 25.40 12.94 -1.71
N LYS A 52 24.97 14.19 -1.54
CA LYS A 52 25.78 15.24 -0.88
C LYS A 52 25.69 15.19 0.65
N ASP A 53 24.55 14.76 1.17
CA ASP A 53 24.26 14.65 2.61
C ASP A 53 23.44 13.37 2.85
N GLU A 54 23.72 12.70 3.96
CA GLU A 54 23.05 11.48 4.39
C GLU A 54 21.55 11.65 4.56
N LYS A 55 21.09 12.86 4.89
CA LYS A 55 19.66 13.18 5.00
C LYS A 55 18.91 13.06 3.66
N HIS A 56 19.64 13.14 2.54
CA HIS A 56 19.08 13.06 1.20
C HIS A 56 19.28 11.68 0.57
N MET A 57 19.55 10.64 1.38
CA MET A 57 19.58 9.28 0.85
C MET A 57 18.19 8.84 0.38
N PRO A 58 18.07 8.21 -0.80
CA PRO A 58 16.78 7.79 -1.33
C PRO A 58 16.12 6.72 -0.43
N PRO A 59 14.80 6.78 -0.16
CA PRO A 59 14.17 5.85 0.77
C PRO A 59 14.29 4.38 0.36
N LEU A 60 14.61 3.49 1.30
CA LEU A 60 14.64 2.04 1.06
C LEU A 60 13.24 1.49 0.78
N ARG A 61 13.14 0.52 -0.14
CA ARG A 61 11.88 -0.14 -0.47
C ARG A 61 11.62 -1.33 0.45
N ASN A 62 10.39 -1.45 0.94
CA ASN A 62 9.95 -2.60 1.72
C ASN A 62 10.00 -3.90 0.88
N PRO A 63 10.35 -5.05 1.50
CA PRO A 63 10.22 -6.36 0.85
C PRO A 63 8.81 -6.61 0.33
N SER A 64 8.68 -7.32 -0.79
CA SER A 64 7.39 -7.57 -1.45
C SER A 64 6.38 -8.32 -0.55
N LEU A 65 6.87 -9.11 0.40
CA LEU A 65 6.03 -9.82 1.38
C LEU A 65 5.19 -8.89 2.26
N LEU A 66 5.67 -7.66 2.52
CA LEU A 66 5.00 -6.68 3.36
C LEU A 66 4.08 -5.73 2.56
N ILE A 67 4.00 -5.90 1.24
CA ILE A 67 3.21 -5.00 0.38
C ILE A 67 1.75 -5.44 0.36
N GLY A 68 0.85 -4.48 0.52
CA GLY A 68 -0.61 -4.68 0.53
C GLY A 68 -1.18 -5.12 1.88
N GLN A 69 -0.39 -5.06 2.95
CA GLN A 69 -0.87 -5.30 4.32
C GLN A 69 -2.06 -4.39 4.68
N ASN A 70 -2.94 -4.88 5.56
CA ASN A 70 -4.14 -4.13 5.96
C ASN A 70 -3.82 -2.95 6.90
N ASP A 71 -2.69 -3.02 7.60
CA ASP A 71 -2.17 -1.93 8.44
C ASP A 71 -0.77 -1.53 7.96
N LEU A 72 -0.61 -0.25 7.66
CA LEU A 72 0.65 0.36 7.24
C LEU A 72 1.73 0.33 8.34
N THR A 73 1.37 0.19 9.61
CA THR A 73 2.36 0.08 10.71
C THR A 73 3.17 -1.22 10.67
N SER A 74 2.71 -2.20 9.89
CA SER A 74 3.42 -3.47 9.68
C SER A 74 4.61 -3.36 8.71
N LEU A 75 4.78 -2.23 8.04
CA LEU A 75 5.89 -1.99 7.11
C LEU A 75 7.21 -1.76 7.88
N SER A 76 8.31 -2.33 7.37
CA SER A 76 9.64 -2.13 7.98
C SER A 76 10.14 -0.70 7.84
N TYR A 77 9.86 -0.08 6.69
CA TYR A 77 10.18 1.31 6.39
C TYR A 77 8.88 2.08 6.14
N LEU A 78 8.53 2.96 7.08
CA LEU A 78 7.33 3.79 6.99
C LEU A 78 7.69 5.22 6.58
N HIS A 79 7.64 5.46 5.27
CA HIS A 79 7.88 6.75 4.63
C HIS A 79 6.89 6.94 3.47
N GLU A 80 6.85 8.15 2.92
CA GLU A 80 5.88 8.54 1.88
C GLU A 80 5.79 7.56 0.69
N PRO A 81 6.89 7.16 0.01
CA PRO A 81 6.77 6.21 -1.10
C PRO A 81 6.26 4.83 -0.69
N ALA A 82 6.58 4.37 0.52
CA ALA A 82 6.07 3.10 1.02
C ALA A 82 4.55 3.14 1.23
N VAL A 83 4.03 4.23 1.81
CA VAL A 83 2.59 4.45 2.01
C VAL A 83 1.88 4.54 0.67
N LEU A 84 2.37 5.39 -0.25
CA LEU A 84 1.77 5.58 -1.57
C LEU A 84 1.72 4.27 -2.35
N HIS A 85 2.81 3.49 -2.34
CA HIS A 85 2.87 2.21 -3.04
C HIS A 85 1.90 1.18 -2.45
N ASN A 86 1.82 1.08 -1.12
CA ASN A 86 0.92 0.14 -0.45
C ASN A 86 -0.54 0.47 -0.76
N LEU A 87 -0.92 1.74 -0.63
CA LEU A 87 -2.27 2.22 -0.95
C LEU A 87 -2.63 1.96 -2.42
N LYS A 88 -1.69 2.23 -3.35
CA LYS A 88 -1.88 1.94 -4.77
C LYS A 88 -2.15 0.46 -5.03
N VAL A 89 -1.34 -0.44 -4.46
CA VAL A 89 -1.53 -1.90 -4.62
C VAL A 89 -2.87 -2.35 -4.04
N ARG A 90 -3.26 -1.85 -2.86
CA ARG A 90 -4.55 -2.20 -2.25
C ARG A 90 -5.73 -1.73 -3.08
N PHE A 91 -5.68 -0.50 -3.58
CA PHE A 91 -6.75 0.08 -4.37
C PHE A 91 -6.85 -0.57 -5.76
N CYS A 92 -5.74 -0.63 -6.50
CA CYS A 92 -5.72 -1.11 -7.89
C CYS A 92 -5.81 -2.63 -8.01
N ASP A 93 -5.10 -3.37 -7.16
CA ASP A 93 -4.96 -4.83 -7.34
C ASP A 93 -5.93 -5.63 -6.47
N ARG A 94 -6.44 -5.04 -5.39
CA ARG A 94 -7.31 -5.73 -4.41
C ARG A 94 -8.68 -5.09 -4.23
N ASN A 95 -8.97 -3.99 -4.92
CA ASN A 95 -10.20 -3.20 -4.77
C ASN A 95 -10.52 -2.85 -3.30
N ALA A 96 -9.49 -2.69 -2.47
CA ALA A 96 -9.62 -2.41 -1.04
C ALA A 96 -9.46 -0.90 -0.80
N ILE A 97 -10.57 -0.25 -0.42
CA ILE A 97 -10.61 1.20 -0.23
C ILE A 97 -10.28 1.66 1.19
N TYR A 98 -10.31 0.74 2.16
CA TYR A 98 -10.00 1.00 3.57
C TYR A 98 -8.65 0.38 3.95
N THR A 99 -7.79 1.18 4.56
CA THR A 99 -6.46 0.75 5.03
C THR A 99 -6.15 1.40 6.37
N TYR A 100 -5.72 0.60 7.34
CA TYR A 100 -5.31 1.13 8.64
C TYR A 100 -3.91 1.74 8.56
N CYS A 101 -3.71 2.78 9.34
CA CYS A 101 -2.45 3.38 9.68
C CYS A 101 -2.40 3.54 11.20
N GLY A 102 -2.22 2.41 11.89
CA GLY A 102 -2.35 2.33 13.35
C GLY A 102 -3.76 2.72 13.79
N ILE A 103 -3.89 3.86 14.46
CA ILE A 103 -5.17 4.37 14.96
C ILE A 103 -6.00 5.09 13.89
N VAL A 104 -5.40 5.45 12.76
CA VAL A 104 -6.07 6.20 11.68
C VAL A 104 -6.57 5.23 10.63
N LEU A 105 -7.78 5.45 10.11
CA LEU A 105 -8.32 4.74 8.95
C LEU A 105 -8.23 5.62 7.71
N VAL A 106 -7.52 5.15 6.69
CA VAL A 106 -7.45 5.79 5.37
C VAL A 106 -8.55 5.21 4.48
N ALA A 107 -9.38 6.08 3.90
CA ALA A 107 -10.42 5.72 2.96
C ALA A 107 -10.16 6.39 1.60
N ILE A 108 -10.10 5.61 0.52
CA ILE A 108 -9.91 6.10 -0.85
C ILE A 108 -11.23 6.02 -1.60
N ASN A 109 -11.67 7.11 -2.23
CA ASN A 109 -12.92 7.13 -2.98
C ASN A 109 -12.81 6.29 -4.27
N PRO A 110 -13.62 5.23 -4.45
CA PRO A 110 -13.63 4.43 -5.68
C PRO A 110 -14.37 5.12 -6.84
N TYR A 111 -15.20 6.14 -6.59
CA TYR A 111 -16.09 6.78 -7.56
C TYR A 111 -17.18 5.87 -8.16
N TYR A 112 -17.42 4.70 -7.57
CA TYR A 112 -18.50 3.79 -7.91
C TYR A 112 -18.99 3.05 -6.67
N ASP A 113 -20.20 2.49 -6.74
CA ASP A 113 -20.81 1.79 -5.61
C ASP A 113 -20.13 0.43 -5.33
N LEU A 114 -19.87 0.16 -4.06
CA LEU A 114 -19.30 -1.11 -3.60
C LEU A 114 -20.33 -1.90 -2.80
N PRO A 115 -20.40 -3.24 -2.98
CA PRO A 115 -21.32 -4.11 -2.25
C PRO A 115 -20.86 -4.42 -0.82
N ILE A 116 -20.32 -3.41 -0.11
CA ILE A 116 -19.78 -3.53 1.25
C ILE A 116 -20.59 -2.74 2.29
N TYR A 117 -21.66 -2.07 1.86
CA TYR A 117 -22.48 -1.20 2.71
C TYR A 117 -23.85 -1.81 3.07
N GLY A 118 -24.09 -3.08 2.72
CA GLY A 118 -25.35 -3.77 3.01
C GLY A 118 -25.47 -4.25 4.47
N ASP A 119 -26.69 -4.62 4.86
CA ASP A 119 -27.02 -5.06 6.22
C ASP A 119 -26.16 -6.24 6.70
N GLU A 120 -25.83 -7.18 5.81
CA GLU A 120 -24.94 -8.30 6.13
C GLU A 120 -23.59 -7.81 6.64
N THR A 121 -23.02 -6.77 6.01
CA THR A 121 -21.74 -6.21 6.46
C THR A 121 -21.90 -5.53 7.80
N ILE A 122 -22.94 -4.72 7.99
CA ILE A 122 -23.20 -4.04 9.27
C ILE A 122 -23.34 -5.05 10.41
N MET A 123 -24.13 -6.10 10.22
CA MET A 123 -24.33 -7.15 11.23
C MET A 123 -23.03 -7.90 11.52
N ALA A 124 -22.21 -8.13 10.51
CA ALA A 124 -20.96 -8.85 10.67
C ALA A 124 -19.90 -7.99 11.41
N TYR A 125 -19.94 -6.65 11.30
CA TYR A 125 -19.08 -5.76 12.09
C TYR A 125 -19.60 -5.50 13.52
N ARG A 126 -20.90 -5.71 13.77
CA ARG A 126 -21.53 -5.42 15.06
C ARG A 126 -20.92 -6.29 16.18
N GLY A 127 -20.31 -5.63 17.16
CA GLY A 127 -19.76 -6.30 18.35
C GLY A 127 -18.46 -7.06 18.12
N GLN A 128 -17.86 -6.97 16.92
CA GLN A 128 -16.55 -7.55 16.63
C GLN A 128 -15.42 -6.60 17.02
N SER A 129 -14.29 -7.15 17.48
CA SER A 129 -13.07 -6.37 17.70
C SER A 129 -12.36 -6.10 16.37
N MET A 130 -11.68 -4.96 16.27
CA MET A 130 -11.09 -4.47 14.99
C MET A 130 -10.11 -5.45 14.32
N ALA A 131 -9.52 -6.39 15.08
CA ALA A 131 -8.51 -7.33 14.59
C ALA A 131 -9.08 -8.52 13.80
N ILE A 132 -10.39 -8.80 13.87
CA ILE A 132 -10.96 -10.08 13.38
C ILE A 132 -11.29 -10.05 11.88
N TRP A 133 -11.49 -8.87 11.28
CA TRP A 133 -11.95 -8.75 9.89
C TRP A 133 -10.86 -8.90 8.82
N THR A 134 -9.59 -8.82 9.19
CA THR A 134 -8.47 -8.96 8.24
C THR A 134 -8.27 -10.40 7.74
N LEU A 135 -8.90 -11.40 8.36
CA LEU A 135 -8.78 -12.83 8.00
C LEU A 135 -10.02 -13.42 7.30
N THR A 136 -11.16 -12.72 7.25
CA THR A 136 -12.44 -13.31 6.82
C THR A 136 -13.03 -12.78 5.52
N TYR A 137 -12.57 -11.64 4.98
CA TYR A 137 -13.06 -11.15 3.69
C TYR A 137 -12.30 -11.77 2.51
N SER A 138 -12.55 -13.05 2.27
CA SER A 138 -12.29 -13.69 0.98
C SER A 138 -13.60 -13.58 0.17
N PRO A 139 -13.62 -12.92 -1.00
CA PRO A 139 -14.82 -12.83 -1.81
C PRO A 139 -15.13 -14.23 -2.35
N SER A 140 -15.99 -14.98 -1.66
CA SER A 140 -16.48 -16.26 -2.17
C SER A 140 -17.42 -16.00 -3.36
N PRO A 141 -17.27 -16.74 -4.47
CA PRO A 141 -18.06 -16.51 -5.67
C PRO A 141 -19.45 -17.13 -5.53
N LYS A 142 -20.47 -16.28 -5.72
CA LYS A 142 -21.86 -16.57 -6.10
C LYS A 142 -22.73 -17.32 -5.07
N ARG A 143 -23.90 -16.74 -4.77
CA ARG A 143 -25.21 -17.44 -4.78
C ARG A 143 -26.38 -16.43 -4.86
N PRO A 144 -27.60 -16.90 -5.24
CA PRO A 144 -28.52 -16.19 -6.11
C PRO A 144 -29.39 -15.19 -5.35
N THR A 145 -29.83 -14.16 -6.06
CA THR A 145 -30.76 -13.14 -5.57
C THR A 145 -32.07 -13.75 -5.07
N PRO A 146 -32.49 -13.50 -3.82
CA PRO A 146 -33.86 -13.74 -3.43
C PRO A 146 -34.73 -12.54 -3.87
N ASN A 147 -35.76 -12.86 -4.66
CA ASN A 147 -36.80 -11.95 -5.08
C ASN A 147 -37.72 -11.64 -3.89
N TRP A 148 -37.80 -10.39 -3.42
CA TRP A 148 -38.81 -9.97 -2.44
C TRP A 148 -39.30 -8.55 -2.74
N SER A 149 -40.41 -8.51 -3.47
CA SER A 149 -41.46 -7.53 -3.23
C SER A 149 -41.92 -7.61 -1.77
N GLU A 150 -42.13 -6.45 -1.16
CA GLU A 150 -42.74 -6.18 0.15
C GLU A 150 -41.80 -5.75 1.30
N LYS A 151 -42.09 -4.52 1.74
CA LYS A 151 -41.94 -3.90 3.08
C LYS A 151 -40.64 -3.16 3.41
N GLY A 152 -40.83 -1.86 3.63
CA GLY A 152 -40.10 -1.13 4.68
C GLY A 152 -39.29 0.07 4.20
N VAL A 153 -39.95 1.10 3.66
CA VAL A 153 -39.35 2.43 3.52
C VAL A 153 -38.99 2.95 4.92
N ILE A 154 -37.70 3.17 5.18
CA ILE A 154 -37.26 4.06 6.26
C ILE A 154 -36.33 5.10 5.65
N ARG A 155 -36.88 6.30 5.46
CA ARG A 155 -36.11 7.54 5.35
C ARG A 155 -35.58 7.88 6.75
N VAL A 156 -34.33 8.32 6.84
CA VAL A 156 -33.85 9.00 8.04
C VAL A 156 -33.33 10.37 7.63
N SER A 157 -33.84 11.36 8.36
CA SER A 157 -33.59 12.80 8.31
C SER A 157 -32.25 13.18 8.91
#